data_AF-A0A0M9DRA4-F1
#
_entry.id   AF-A0A0M9DRA4-F1
#
_cell.length_a   1.000
_cell.length_b   1.000
_cell.length_c   1.000
_cell.angle_alpha   90.00
_cell.angle_beta   90.00
_cell.angle_gamma   90.00
#
_symmetry.space_group_name_H-M   'P 1'
#
loop_
_entity.id
_entity.type
_entity.pdbx_description
1 polymer ?
#
loop_
_entity_poly.entity_id
_entity_poly.type
_entity_poly.pdbx_seq_one_letter_code
_entity_poly.pdbx_strand_id
1 'polypeptide(L)'
;MEELKNLRDLEFIAQKSKDLLDKQIASHKHKHSNSSIITTILVLFIPLLSGEFNNSHIYIKLLLIIPIISTVWAIILLLGILRSKPLYHGINISKFDDLVNDTYENILLCEIGANKSSFNDNSIIIEKNDINYALAIKLTIISILVSISLLFTNKLINHYQPLKLNTMSEDNKNKENSDKNNDSSKKRIIPIIEQKDRTKLNNDKKMDINWKDTSKNK
;
A
#
# COMPACT_ATOMS: atom_id res chain seq x y z
N MET A 1 -37.81 18.69 -31.71
CA MET A 1 -37.44 17.33 -31.25
C MET A 1 -35.92 17.14 -31.25
N GLU A 2 -35.20 17.73 -32.21
CA GLU A 2 -33.73 17.68 -32.32
C GLU A 2 -32.99 18.51 -31.24
N GLU A 3 -33.43 19.73 -30.94
CA GLU A 3 -32.86 20.54 -29.83
C GLU A 3 -32.93 19.85 -28.47
N LEU A 4 -34.05 19.19 -28.19
CA LEU A 4 -34.27 18.47 -26.93
C LEU A 4 -33.34 17.26 -26.78
N LYS A 5 -32.95 16.65 -27.91
CA LYS A 5 -31.96 15.57 -27.94
C LYS A 5 -30.54 16.11 -27.71
N ASN A 6 -30.20 17.24 -28.35
CA ASN A 6 -28.91 17.91 -28.14
C ASN A 6 -28.70 18.34 -26.68
N LEU A 7 -29.73 18.91 -26.03
CA LEU A 7 -29.66 19.26 -24.61
C LEU A 7 -29.44 18.04 -23.71
N ARG A 8 -30.11 16.92 -24.01
CA ARG A 8 -29.94 15.68 -23.25
C ARG A 8 -28.54 15.08 -23.42
N ASP A 9 -27.98 15.18 -24.62
CA ASP A 9 -26.62 14.72 -24.91
C ASP A 9 -25.59 15.61 -24.19
N LEU A 10 -25.80 16.92 -24.15
CA LEU A 10 -25.00 17.87 -23.36
C LEU A 10 -25.06 17.56 -21.86
N GLU A 11 -26.24 17.32 -21.31
CA GLU A 11 -26.43 16.95 -19.90
C GLU A 11 -25.68 15.65 -19.56
N PHE A 12 -25.79 14.64 -20.44
CA PHE A 12 -25.03 13.40 -20.28
C PHE A 12 -23.52 13.64 -20.28
N ILE A 13 -23.01 14.49 -21.17
CA ILE A 13 -21.58 14.83 -21.23
C ILE A 13 -21.15 15.61 -19.99
N ALA A 14 -21.94 16.60 -19.54
CA ALA A 14 -21.67 17.37 -18.32
C ALA A 14 -21.54 16.44 -17.11
N GLN A 15 -22.53 15.58 -16.90
CA GLN A 15 -22.51 14.61 -15.81
C GLN A 15 -21.32 13.64 -15.93
N LYS A 16 -21.03 13.14 -17.13
CA LYS A 16 -19.90 12.23 -17.33
C LYS A 16 -18.55 12.89 -17.08
N SER A 17 -18.40 14.16 -17.47
CA SER A 17 -17.18 14.93 -17.25
C SER A 17 -16.92 15.16 -15.76
N LYS A 18 -17.98 15.43 -14.99
CA LYS A 18 -17.94 15.55 -13.53
C LYS A 18 -17.53 14.24 -12.88
N ASP A 19 -18.17 13.12 -13.27
CA ASP A 19 -17.82 11.78 -12.76
C ASP A 19 -16.34 11.44 -12.98
N LEU A 20 -15.77 11.81 -14.14
CA LEU A 20 -14.37 11.56 -14.45
C LEU A 20 -13.44 12.42 -13.59
N LEU A 21 -13.77 13.70 -13.39
CA LEU A 21 -13.04 14.60 -12.51
C LEU A 21 -13.08 14.11 -11.05
N ASP A 22 -14.25 13.69 -10.57
CA ASP A 22 -14.42 13.17 -9.22
C ASP A 22 -13.62 11.89 -8.99
N LYS A 23 -13.59 10.98 -9.97
CA LYS A 23 -12.73 9.78 -9.93
C LYS A 23 -11.25 10.13 -9.90
N GLN A 24 -10.82 11.13 -10.68
CA GLN A 24 -9.44 11.59 -10.70
C GLN A 24 -9.05 12.16 -9.32
N ILE A 25 -9.88 13.02 -8.74
CA ILE A 25 -9.66 13.61 -7.41
C ILE A 25 -9.67 12.53 -6.33
N ALA A 26 -10.62 11.59 -6.37
CA ALA A 26 -10.70 10.49 -5.42
C ALA A 26 -9.46 9.59 -5.47
N SER A 27 -8.97 9.27 -6.68
CA SER A 27 -7.75 8.51 -6.89
C SER A 27 -6.52 9.24 -6.30
N HIS A 28 -6.40 10.55 -6.53
CA HIS A 28 -5.33 11.36 -5.93
C HIS A 28 -5.41 11.39 -4.40
N LYS A 29 -6.60 11.62 -3.82
CA LYS A 29 -6.82 11.56 -2.37
C LYS A 29 -6.44 10.21 -1.77
N HIS A 30 -6.75 9.13 -2.48
CA HIS A 30 -6.37 7.78 -2.04
C HIS A 30 -4.85 7.61 -2.02
N LYS A 31 -4.15 8.04 -3.07
CA LYS A 31 -2.67 8.01 -3.11
C LYS A 31 -2.02 8.90 -2.06
N HIS A 32 -2.58 10.07 -1.80
CA HIS A 32 -2.13 10.99 -0.75
C HIS A 32 -2.26 10.33 0.64
N SER A 33 -3.43 9.74 0.93
CA SER A 33 -3.66 8.99 2.16
C SER A 33 -2.69 7.81 2.32
N ASN A 34 -2.53 6.98 1.27
CA ASN A 34 -1.60 5.86 1.28
C ASN A 34 -0.15 6.31 1.49
N SER A 35 0.25 7.44 0.91
CA SER A 35 1.59 8.00 1.10
C SER A 35 1.85 8.35 2.57
N SER A 36 0.85 8.89 3.28
CA SER A 36 0.94 9.18 4.72
C SER A 36 1.10 7.90 5.54
N ILE A 37 0.30 6.87 5.25
CA ILE A 37 0.37 5.57 5.92
C ILE A 37 1.75 4.93 5.71
N ILE A 38 2.22 4.88 4.47
CA ILE A 38 3.53 4.30 4.13
C ILE A 38 4.64 5.09 4.81
N THR A 39 4.60 6.42 4.80
CA THR A 39 5.59 7.26 5.49
C THR A 39 5.67 6.92 6.98
N THR A 40 4.52 6.77 7.63
CA THR A 40 4.45 6.40 9.06
C THR A 40 5.12 5.05 9.32
N ILE A 41 4.85 4.05 8.47
CA ILE A 41 5.47 2.73 8.55
C ILE A 41 7.00 2.82 8.36
N LEU A 42 7.47 3.59 7.38
CA LEU A 42 8.90 3.75 7.11
C LEU A 42 9.65 4.48 8.23
N VAL A 43 9.01 5.45 8.89
CA VAL A 43 9.60 6.13 10.04
C VAL A 43 9.85 5.15 11.19
N LEU A 44 8.95 4.19 11.41
CA LEU A 44 9.13 3.12 12.40
C LEU A 44 10.20 2.10 12.01
N PHE A 45 10.45 1.94 10.71
CA PHE A 45 11.47 1.02 10.20
C PHE A 45 12.90 1.47 10.54
N ILE A 46 13.15 2.79 10.65
CA ILE A 46 14.48 3.34 10.91
C ILE A 46 15.02 2.92 12.30
N PRO A 47 14.29 3.12 13.42
CA PRO A 47 14.73 2.62 14.73
C PRO A 47 14.96 1.11 14.76
N LEU A 48 14.12 0.34 14.05
CA LEU A 48 14.24 -1.11 13.98
C LEU A 48 15.56 -1.54 13.33
N LEU A 49 15.97 -0.91 12.23
CA LEU A 49 17.29 -1.14 11.63
C LEU A 49 18.41 -0.67 12.55
N SER A 50 18.23 0.48 13.20
CA SER A 50 19.26 1.05 14.09
C SER A 50 19.54 0.19 15.32
N GLY A 51 18.57 -0.58 15.83
CA GLY A 51 18.81 -1.50 16.94
C GLY A 51 19.82 -2.61 16.61
N GLU A 52 19.81 -3.09 15.37
CA GLU A 52 20.70 -4.15 14.89
C GLU A 52 22.13 -3.64 14.60
N PHE A 53 22.33 -2.32 14.49
CA PHE A 53 23.67 -1.73 14.27
C PHE A 53 24.64 -2.06 15.38
N ASN A 54 24.20 -2.15 16.64
CA ASN A 54 25.12 -2.29 17.76
C ASN A 54 25.78 -3.68 17.80
N ASN A 55 25.04 -4.73 17.46
CA ASN A 55 25.46 -6.14 17.53
C ASN A 55 26.03 -6.70 16.22
N SER A 56 26.17 -5.88 15.18
CA SER A 56 26.62 -6.32 13.86
C SER A 56 28.15 -6.21 13.69
N HIS A 57 28.72 -7.02 12.80
CA HIS A 57 30.12 -6.86 12.37
C HIS A 57 30.35 -5.52 11.67
N ILE A 58 31.55 -4.95 11.76
CA ILE A 58 31.89 -3.61 11.22
C ILE A 58 31.51 -3.45 9.73
N TYR A 59 31.75 -4.49 8.92
CA TYR A 59 31.42 -4.50 7.49
C TYR A 59 29.91 -4.50 7.23
N ILE A 60 29.15 -5.21 8.07
CA ILE A 60 27.69 -5.26 7.99
C ILE A 60 27.10 -3.93 8.42
N LYS A 61 27.66 -3.28 9.46
CA LYS A 61 27.26 -1.93 9.87
C LYS A 61 27.40 -0.94 8.72
N LEU A 62 28.51 -1.00 7.97
CA LEU A 62 28.73 -0.13 6.82
C LEU A 62 27.70 -0.37 5.71
N LEU A 63 27.38 -1.64 5.39
CA LEU A 63 26.36 -1.96 4.40
C LEU A 63 24.94 -1.58 4.84
N LEU A 64 24.65 -1.61 6.14
CA LEU A 64 23.33 -1.29 6.71
C LEU A 64 22.99 0.21 6.59
N ILE A 65 23.97 1.07 6.29
CA ILE A 65 23.75 2.50 5.99
C ILE A 65 22.99 2.68 4.67
N ILE A 66 23.23 1.80 3.68
CA ILE A 66 22.61 1.87 2.36
C ILE A 66 21.08 1.82 2.42
N PRO A 67 20.44 0.81 3.07
CA PRO A 67 18.99 0.79 3.20
C PRO A 67 18.48 1.98 4.01
N ILE A 68 19.19 2.47 5.04
CA ILE A 68 18.75 3.67 5.79
C ILE A 68 18.66 4.89 4.87
N ILE A 69 19.72 5.20 4.13
CA ILE A 69 19.74 6.35 3.21
C ILE A 69 18.62 6.21 2.16
N SER A 70 18.45 5.02 1.59
CA SER A 70 17.38 4.72 0.64
C SER A 70 15.98 4.96 1.24
N THR A 71 15.78 4.54 2.49
CA THR A 71 14.51 4.70 3.22
C THR A 71 14.22 6.18 3.50
N VAL A 72 15.23 6.95 3.91
CA VAL A 72 15.12 8.41 4.10
C VAL A 72 14.77 9.11 2.79
N TRP A 73 15.40 8.72 1.68
CA TRP A 73 15.09 9.28 0.37
C TRP A 73 13.66 8.97 -0.06
N ALA A 74 13.18 7.75 0.16
CA ALA A 74 11.79 7.39 -0.09
C ALA A 74 10.80 8.23 0.74
N ILE A 75 11.11 8.49 2.01
CA ILE A 75 10.31 9.36 2.87
C ILE A 75 10.24 10.79 2.32
N ILE A 76 11.37 11.36 1.85
CA ILE A 76 11.40 12.70 1.26
C ILE A 76 10.46 12.80 0.05
N LEU A 77 10.47 11.78 -0.81
CA LEU A 77 9.58 11.72 -1.98
C LEU A 77 8.10 11.64 -1.57
N LEU A 78 7.76 10.80 -0.59
CA LEU A 78 6.40 10.68 -0.08
C LEU A 78 5.92 11.97 0.60
N LEU A 79 6.78 12.64 1.36
CA LEU A 79 6.48 13.96 1.94
C LEU A 79 6.24 15.02 0.86
N GLY A 80 6.95 14.94 -0.26
CA GLY A 80 6.71 15.78 -1.43
C GLY A 80 5.29 15.65 -1.99
N ILE A 81 4.73 14.44 -1.98
CA ILE A 81 3.34 14.18 -2.39
C ILE A 81 2.36 14.75 -1.37
N LEU A 82 2.66 14.62 -0.07
CA LEU A 82 1.80 15.14 0.99
C LEU A 82 1.67 16.67 0.93
N ARG A 83 2.73 17.36 0.49
CA ARG A 83 2.76 18.82 0.32
C ARG A 83 2.17 19.30 -1.03
N SER A 84 1.61 18.42 -1.85
CA SER A 84 1.18 18.80 -3.20
C SER A 84 0.09 19.87 -3.21
N LYS A 85 0.04 20.65 -4.30
CA LYS A 85 -0.92 21.74 -4.51
C LYS A 85 -2.37 21.25 -4.45
N PRO A 86 -3.33 22.11 -4.06
CA PRO A 86 -4.75 21.80 -4.16
C PRO A 86 -5.12 21.51 -5.62
N LEU A 87 -6.05 20.57 -5.82
CA LEU A 87 -6.61 20.25 -7.13
C LEU A 87 -7.77 21.21 -7.46
N TYR A 88 -7.95 21.47 -8.74
CA TYR A 88 -9.08 22.23 -9.25
C TYR A 88 -10.34 21.36 -9.32
N HIS A 89 -11.50 21.95 -9.03
CA HIS A 89 -12.77 21.24 -9.06
C HIS A 89 -13.89 22.16 -9.56
N GLY A 90 -14.47 21.80 -10.71
CA GLY A 90 -15.69 22.38 -11.24
C GLY A 90 -15.68 23.90 -11.39
N ILE A 91 -16.88 24.48 -11.38
CA ILE A 91 -17.12 25.92 -11.48
C ILE A 91 -17.00 26.56 -10.09
N ASN A 92 -16.38 27.73 -10.00
CA ASN A 92 -16.34 28.52 -8.78
C ASN A 92 -17.74 29.06 -8.44
N ILE A 93 -18.14 28.99 -7.18
CA ILE A 93 -19.45 29.47 -6.73
C ILE A 93 -19.68 30.96 -7.04
N SER A 94 -18.62 31.77 -7.13
CA SER A 94 -18.72 33.17 -7.52
C SER A 94 -19.23 33.40 -8.95
N LYS A 95 -19.21 32.36 -9.79
CA LYS A 95 -19.76 32.40 -11.16
C LYS A 95 -21.24 32.02 -11.22
N PHE A 96 -21.82 31.54 -10.12
CA PHE A 96 -23.19 31.03 -10.14
C PHE A 96 -24.20 32.16 -10.36
N ASP A 97 -23.97 33.34 -9.79
CA ASP A 97 -24.83 34.51 -9.99
C ASP A 97 -24.88 34.94 -11.47
N ASP A 98 -23.76 34.81 -12.20
CA ASP A 98 -23.68 35.05 -13.64
C ASP A 98 -24.47 33.99 -14.44
N LEU A 99 -24.43 32.73 -13.99
CA LEU A 99 -25.02 31.57 -14.66
C LEU A 99 -26.52 31.40 -14.42
N VAL A 100 -27.06 31.92 -13.31
CA VAL A 100 -28.49 31.76 -12.94
C VAL A 100 -29.43 32.38 -13.97
N ASN A 101 -29.00 33.45 -14.64
CA ASN A 101 -29.79 34.15 -15.65
C ASN A 101 -29.46 33.72 -17.10
N ASP A 102 -28.56 32.74 -17.27
CA ASP A 102 -28.13 32.28 -18.59
C ASP A 102 -29.03 31.13 -19.10
N THR A 103 -28.85 30.75 -20.37
CA THR A 103 -29.58 29.63 -20.97
C THR A 103 -29.09 28.30 -20.42
N TYR A 104 -29.98 27.32 -20.31
CA TYR A 104 -29.63 25.97 -19.84
C TYR A 104 -28.47 25.35 -20.65
N GLU A 105 -28.45 25.56 -21.97
CA GLU A 105 -27.37 25.11 -22.84
C GLU A 105 -26.02 25.73 -22.44
N ASN A 106 -25.97 27.04 -22.22
CA ASN A 106 -24.75 27.73 -21.80
C ASN A 106 -24.27 27.28 -20.43
N ILE A 107 -25.19 26.99 -19.49
CA ILE A 107 -24.84 26.46 -18.17
C ILE A 107 -24.14 25.10 -18.33
N LEU A 108 -24.70 24.19 -19.14
CA LEU A 108 -24.12 22.88 -19.40
C LEU A 108 -22.76 22.99 -20.11
N LEU A 109 -22.63 23.85 -21.12
CA LEU A 109 -21.37 24.09 -21.82
C LEU A 109 -20.30 24.67 -20.88
N CYS A 110 -20.69 25.57 -19.97
CA CYS A 110 -19.80 26.11 -18.95
C CYS A 110 -19.31 25.01 -18.00
N GLU A 111 -20.20 24.12 -17.55
CA GLU A 111 -19.84 22.99 -16.68
C GLU A 111 -18.88 22.03 -17.37
N ILE A 112 -19.16 21.66 -18.62
CA ILE A 112 -18.29 20.81 -19.43
C ILE A 112 -16.91 21.48 -19.59
N GLY A 113 -16.88 22.78 -19.90
CA GLY A 113 -15.65 23.54 -20.07
C GLY A 113 -14.80 23.64 -18.80
N ALA A 114 -15.44 23.90 -17.66
CA ALA A 114 -14.78 23.97 -16.35
C ALA A 114 -14.24 22.60 -15.92
N ASN A 115 -15.02 21.53 -16.10
CA ASN A 115 -14.60 20.17 -15.77
C ASN A 115 -13.44 19.70 -16.65
N LYS A 116 -13.51 19.97 -17.96
CA LYS A 116 -12.44 19.63 -18.91
C LYS A 116 -11.13 20.35 -18.57
N SER A 117 -11.19 21.65 -18.31
CA SER A 117 -10.01 22.44 -17.93
C SER A 117 -9.42 21.97 -16.61
N SER A 118 -10.28 21.77 -15.59
CA SER A 118 -9.86 21.22 -14.28
C SER A 118 -9.18 19.86 -14.42
N PHE A 119 -9.74 18.97 -15.24
CA PHE A 119 -9.16 17.63 -15.47
C PHE A 119 -7.77 17.71 -16.10
N ASN A 120 -7.60 18.58 -17.10
CA ASN A 120 -6.32 18.74 -17.79
C ASN A 120 -5.25 19.32 -16.85
N ASP A 121 -5.59 20.38 -16.11
CA ASP A 121 -4.65 21.03 -15.19
C ASP A 121 -4.28 20.10 -14.02
N ASN A 122 -5.26 19.35 -13.49
CA ASN A 122 -5.02 18.35 -12.46
C ASN A 122 -4.14 17.20 -12.95
N SER A 123 -4.26 16.80 -14.23
CA SER A 123 -3.47 15.70 -14.79
C SER A 123 -1.97 15.96 -14.67
N ILE A 124 -1.53 17.20 -14.91
CA ILE A 124 -0.11 17.60 -14.80
C ILE A 124 0.38 17.46 -13.35
N ILE A 125 -0.44 17.86 -12.38
CA ILE A 125 -0.10 17.75 -10.95
C ILE A 125 -0.04 16.28 -10.53
N ILE A 126 -1.03 15.49 -10.96
CA ILE A 126 -1.15 14.08 -10.60
C ILE A 126 -0.03 13.26 -11.21
N GLU A 127 0.32 13.47 -12.48
CA GLU A 127 1.39 12.73 -13.15
C GLU A 127 2.74 12.92 -12.44
N LYS A 128 3.07 14.16 -12.04
CA LYS A 128 4.28 14.44 -11.26
C LYS A 128 4.29 13.69 -9.93
N ASN A 129 3.15 13.67 -9.23
CA ASN A 129 3.04 12.95 -7.97
C ASN A 129 3.11 11.42 -8.17
N ASP A 130 2.56 10.90 -9.27
CA ASP A 130 2.56 9.48 -9.60
C ASP A 130 3.97 8.96 -9.87
N ILE A 131 4.81 9.74 -10.57
CA ILE A 131 6.22 9.40 -10.78
C ILE A 131 6.94 9.31 -9.43
N ASN A 132 6.78 10.32 -8.57
CA ASN A 132 7.40 10.33 -7.25
C ASN A 132 6.91 9.18 -6.37
N TYR A 133 5.61 8.88 -6.42
CA TYR A 133 5.00 7.78 -5.68
C TYR A 133 5.58 6.44 -6.13
N ALA A 134 5.60 6.17 -7.44
CA ALA A 134 6.14 4.94 -7.99
C ALA A 134 7.63 4.77 -7.66
N LEU A 135 8.40 5.85 -7.71
CA LEU A 135 9.82 5.85 -7.36
C LEU A 135 10.02 5.55 -5.86
N ALA A 136 9.25 6.20 -4.99
CA ALA A 136 9.29 5.95 -3.55
C ALA A 136 8.96 4.49 -3.23
N ILE A 137 7.87 3.94 -3.80
CA ILE A 137 7.50 2.53 -3.60
C ILE A 137 8.64 1.60 -4.05
N LYS A 138 9.22 1.82 -5.24
CA LYS A 138 10.34 1.00 -5.73
C LYS A 138 11.55 1.03 -4.78
N LEU A 139 11.94 2.22 -4.29
CA LEU A 139 13.03 2.35 -3.32
C LEU A 139 12.74 1.63 -2.01
N THR A 140 11.51 1.73 -1.49
CA THR A 140 11.13 1.06 -0.24
C THR A 140 11.22 -0.45 -0.36
N ILE A 141 10.72 -1.02 -1.46
CA ILE A 141 10.77 -2.47 -1.70
C ILE A 141 12.23 -2.95 -1.76
N ILE A 142 13.08 -2.25 -2.53
CA ILE A 142 14.51 -2.58 -2.63
C ILE A 142 15.19 -2.46 -1.28
N SER A 143 14.93 -1.37 -0.53
CA SER A 143 15.50 -1.14 0.81
C SER A 143 15.12 -2.26 1.79
N ILE A 144 13.86 -2.68 1.80
CA ILE A 144 13.37 -3.77 2.66
C ILE A 144 14.04 -5.09 2.29
N LEU A 145 14.12 -5.43 0.99
CA LEU A 145 14.76 -6.67 0.54
C LEU A 145 16.25 -6.71 0.91
N VAL A 146 16.96 -5.61 0.68
CA VAL A 146 18.37 -5.47 1.05
C VAL A 146 18.55 -5.59 2.57
N SER A 147 17.67 -4.95 3.35
CA SER A 147 17.69 -5.02 4.82
C SER A 147 17.50 -6.45 5.32
N ILE A 148 16.51 -7.18 4.80
CA ILE A 148 16.24 -8.57 5.19
C ILE A 148 17.46 -9.46 4.87
N SER A 149 18.04 -9.30 3.67
CA SER A 149 19.24 -10.06 3.27
C SER A 149 20.43 -9.77 4.18
N LEU A 150 20.66 -8.51 4.54
CA LEU A 150 21.71 -8.08 5.47
C LEU A 150 21.53 -8.64 6.88
N LEU A 151 20.31 -8.60 7.41
CA LEU A 151 20.02 -9.14 8.73
C LEU A 151 20.20 -10.66 8.77
N PHE A 152 19.83 -11.35 7.68
CA PHE A 152 20.03 -12.79 7.56
C PHE A 152 21.52 -13.16 7.52
N THR A 153 22.33 -12.44 6.72
CA THR A 153 23.78 -12.66 6.67
C THR A 153 24.46 -12.36 8.01
N ASN A 154 24.03 -11.31 8.73
CA ASN A 154 24.52 -11.00 10.07
C ASN A 154 24.26 -12.14 11.07
N LYS A 155 23.04 -12.68 11.07
CA LYS A 155 22.68 -13.82 11.94
C LYS A 155 23.48 -15.07 11.61
N LEU A 156 23.68 -15.37 10.32
CA LEU A 156 24.51 -16.51 9.91
C LEU A 156 25.96 -16.35 10.38
N ILE A 157 26.58 -15.19 10.15
CA ILE A 157 27.98 -14.95 10.54
C ILE A 157 28.15 -15.05 12.07
N ASN A 158 27.22 -14.51 12.85
CA ASN A 158 27.26 -14.61 14.31
C ASN A 158 27.03 -16.05 14.80
N HIS A 159 26.29 -16.89 14.05
CA HIS A 159 26.09 -18.30 14.38
C HIS A 159 27.32 -19.18 14.09
N TYR A 160 28.12 -18.83 13.08
CA TYR A 160 29.35 -19.55 12.70
C TYR A 160 30.61 -19.09 13.44
N GLN A 161 30.52 -18.17 14.40
CA GLN A 161 31.68 -17.93 15.27
C GLN A 161 31.93 -19.20 16.10
N PRO A 162 33.09 -19.87 15.94
CA PRO A 162 33.40 -21.05 16.74
C PRO A 162 33.34 -20.67 18.21
N LEU A 163 32.74 -21.55 19.03
CA LEU A 163 32.85 -21.51 20.48
C LEU A 163 34.26 -21.04 20.82
N LYS A 164 34.40 -19.88 21.48
CA LYS A 164 35.63 -19.58 22.20
C LYS A 164 35.76 -20.72 23.21
N LEU A 165 36.65 -21.66 22.91
CA LEU A 165 37.00 -22.75 23.79
C LEU A 165 37.64 -22.09 25.01
N ASN A 166 36.83 -21.86 26.04
CA ASN A 166 37.35 -21.54 27.37
C ASN A 166 38.18 -22.76 27.77
N THR A 167 39.51 -22.61 27.72
CA THR A 167 40.42 -23.52 28.41
C THR A 167 40.08 -23.43 29.89
N MET A 168 39.35 -24.42 30.40
CA MET A 168 39.22 -24.66 31.82
C MET A 168 39.67 -26.09 32.10
N SER A 169 40.67 -26.14 32.98
CA SER A 169 41.35 -27.24 33.64
C SER A 169 40.64 -28.60 33.61
N GLU A 170 41.42 -29.62 33.31
CA GLU A 170 41.20 -30.98 33.82
C GLU A 170 40.88 -30.92 35.31
N ASP A 171 39.81 -31.60 35.74
CA ASP A 171 39.95 -32.55 36.83
C ASP A 171 38.86 -33.64 36.81
N ASN A 172 39.34 -34.86 37.00
CA ASN A 172 38.67 -36.14 36.89
C ASN A 172 37.57 -36.37 37.94
N LYS A 173 36.50 -37.09 37.57
CA LYS A 173 36.21 -38.45 38.11
C LYS A 173 34.97 -39.12 37.50
N ASN A 174 35.21 -40.32 36.99
CA ASN A 174 34.25 -41.35 36.58
C ASN A 174 33.23 -41.74 37.68
N LYS A 175 31.98 -42.05 37.29
CA LYS A 175 31.40 -43.39 37.44
C LYS A 175 30.07 -43.57 36.69
N GLU A 176 29.89 -44.80 36.19
CA GLU A 176 28.89 -45.28 35.26
C GLU A 176 27.48 -45.55 35.83
N ASN A 177 26.56 -45.71 34.87
CA ASN A 177 25.43 -46.66 34.78
C ASN A 177 24.00 -46.25 35.21
N SER A 178 23.22 -46.01 34.16
CA SER A 178 22.03 -46.77 33.71
C SER A 178 20.65 -46.58 34.34
N ASP A 179 19.70 -46.55 33.41
CA ASP A 179 18.27 -46.85 33.48
C ASP A 179 17.24 -45.78 33.91
N LYS A 180 16.72 -45.13 32.86
CA LYS A 180 15.30 -45.03 32.46
C LYS A 180 14.25 -45.36 33.53
N ASN A 181 13.37 -44.40 33.81
CA ASN A 181 11.95 -44.57 33.44
C ASN A 181 11.17 -43.25 33.41
N ASN A 182 10.25 -43.22 32.45
CA ASN A 182 9.47 -42.08 31.98
C ASN A 182 8.37 -41.67 32.96
N ASP A 183 8.12 -40.37 33.09
CA ASP A 183 6.83 -39.82 33.49
C ASP A 183 6.19 -39.05 32.32
N SER A 184 4.89 -39.30 32.13
CA SER A 184 4.12 -39.02 30.94
C SER A 184 3.39 -37.68 31.03
N SER A 185 3.91 -36.63 30.41
CA SER A 185 3.12 -35.42 30.18
C SER A 185 2.22 -35.62 28.95
N LYS A 186 0.90 -35.73 29.15
CA LYS A 186 -0.12 -35.71 28.08
C LYS A 186 0.02 -34.42 27.24
N LYS A 187 0.61 -34.55 26.05
CA LYS A 187 0.69 -33.47 25.05
C LYS A 187 -0.61 -33.46 24.24
N ARG A 188 -1.40 -32.38 24.33
CA ARG A 188 -2.59 -32.18 23.48
C ARG A 188 -2.12 -31.97 22.05
N ILE A 189 -2.61 -32.78 21.12
CA ILE A 189 -2.35 -32.64 19.69
C ILE A 189 -3.50 -31.83 19.11
N ILE A 190 -3.19 -30.69 18.49
CA ILE A 190 -4.15 -29.89 17.74
C ILE A 190 -4.31 -30.57 16.37
N PRO A 191 -5.53 -30.97 15.96
CA PRO A 191 -5.72 -31.60 14.66
C PRO A 191 -5.48 -30.59 13.54
N ILE A 192 -4.77 -31.05 12.51
CA ILE A 192 -4.54 -30.29 11.29
C ILE A 192 -5.82 -30.42 10.45
N ILE A 193 -6.54 -29.31 10.27
CA ILE A 193 -7.76 -29.27 9.45
C ILE A 193 -7.37 -29.08 7.99
N GLU A 194 -7.86 -29.94 7.11
CA GLU A 194 -7.64 -29.86 5.66
C GLU A 194 -8.22 -28.56 5.07
N GLN A 195 -7.58 -28.05 4.02
CA GLN A 195 -7.87 -26.73 3.46
C GLN A 195 -9.30 -26.61 2.87
N LYS A 196 -9.92 -27.74 2.53
CA LYS A 196 -11.29 -27.86 2.02
C LYS A 196 -12.36 -27.58 3.09
N ASP A 197 -12.01 -27.79 4.37
CA ASP A 197 -12.91 -27.64 5.52
C ASP A 197 -12.75 -26.26 6.19
N ARG A 198 -12.02 -25.34 5.54
CA ARG A 198 -11.80 -23.96 6.00
C ARG A 198 -12.71 -23.01 5.23
N THR A 199 -13.32 -22.06 5.94
CA THR A 199 -14.15 -21.02 5.33
C THR A 199 -13.28 -20.03 4.56
N LYS A 200 -13.52 -19.86 3.25
CA LYS A 200 -12.81 -18.86 2.42
C LYS A 200 -13.43 -17.48 2.65
N LEU A 201 -12.60 -16.51 3.00
CA LEU A 201 -13.04 -15.13 3.29
C LEU A 201 -13.33 -14.28 2.05
N ASN A 202 -13.19 -14.84 0.85
CA ASN A 202 -13.50 -14.15 -0.40
C ASN A 202 -14.22 -15.12 -1.34
N ASN A 203 -15.53 -15.27 -1.11
CA ASN A 203 -16.41 -15.92 -2.08
C ASN A 203 -16.84 -14.86 -3.10
N ASP A 204 -16.08 -14.74 -4.19
CA ASP A 204 -16.64 -14.31 -5.48
C ASP A 204 -17.60 -15.42 -5.96
N LYS A 205 -18.75 -15.50 -5.31
CA LYS A 205 -19.86 -16.30 -5.80
C LYS A 205 -20.48 -15.47 -6.92
N LYS A 206 -20.10 -15.73 -8.17
CA LYS A 206 -20.97 -15.44 -9.31
C LYS A 206 -22.30 -16.13 -8.99
N MET A 207 -23.31 -15.34 -8.63
CA MET A 207 -24.69 -15.80 -8.69
C MET A 207 -25.00 -15.98 -10.17
N ASP A 208 -24.90 -17.21 -10.65
CA ASP A 208 -25.57 -17.59 -11.89
C ASP A 208 -27.07 -17.60 -11.60
N ILE A 209 -27.71 -16.46 -11.83
CA ILE A 209 -29.16 -16.35 -11.80
C ILE A 209 -29.68 -17.00 -13.07
N ASN A 210 -30.13 -18.25 -12.97
CA ASN A 210 -30.78 -18.96 -14.05
C ASN A 210 -32.22 -18.44 -14.22
N TRP A 211 -32.44 -17.53 -15.17
CA TRP A 211 -33.76 -16.98 -15.54
C TRP A 211 -34.56 -17.90 -16.48
N LYS A 212 -34.65 -19.20 -16.18
CA LYS A 212 -35.59 -20.10 -16.84
C LYS A 212 -36.35 -20.88 -15.78
N ASP A 213 -37.52 -20.37 -15.41
CA ASP A 213 -38.74 -21.16 -15.13
C ASP A 213 -39.82 -20.31 -14.42
N THR A 214 -40.32 -19.28 -15.08
CA THR A 214 -41.58 -18.61 -14.68
C THR A 214 -42.56 -18.42 -15.84
N SER A 215 -42.45 -19.21 -16.91
CA SER A 215 -43.48 -19.29 -17.96
C SER A 215 -44.06 -20.70 -18.08
N LYS A 216 -44.66 -21.20 -17.00
CA LYS A 216 -45.74 -22.21 -17.03
C LYS A 216 -46.24 -22.46 -15.61
N ASN A 217 -47.30 -21.76 -15.22
CA ASN A 217 -48.47 -22.39 -14.60
C ASN A 217 -49.55 -21.34 -14.30
N LYS A 218 -50.64 -21.47 -15.06
CA LYS A 218 -52.00 -20.91 -14.90
C LYS A 218 -52.19 -19.41 -15.05
#